data_AF-A0A370LS62-F1
#
_entry.id   AF-A0A370LS62-F1
#
_cell.length_a   1.000
_cell.length_b   1.000
_cell.length_c   1.000
_cell.angle_alpha   90.00
_cell.angle_beta   90.00
_cell.angle_gamma   90.00
#
_symmetry.space_group_name_H-M   'P 1'
#
loop_
_entity.id
_entity.type
_entity.pdbx_description
1 polymer ?
#
loop_
_entity_poly.entity_id
_entity_poly.type
_entity_poly.pdbx_seq_one_letter_code
_entity_poly.pdbx_strand_id
1 'polypeptide(L)'
;MSTFKVNLSNVNQGRLDIDPSTGLPFETSVQRTISVTGPKRIQRQLKDGETFTDSNYWKRFAYPQVPYDQAFIEVVSDDGSVYSDIASENTFPAVWEPGVAGTLTNGATWTDTNMSLDLVATYGGHAVFVQINNNDSSDADAAKVRLNGLSTAVFTVAAGSSQIFNAGDLSVSKIEFDNTDSGTGGIGPIQVIMSIRSVSNS
;
A
#
# COMPACT_ATOMS: atom_id res chain seq x y z
N MET A 1 -3.07 -0.31 1.30
CA MET A 1 -3.86 -1.12 2.24
C MET A 1 -4.72 -2.12 1.47
N SER A 2 -4.77 -3.38 1.92
CA SER A 2 -5.59 -4.45 1.32
C SER A 2 -7.09 -4.20 1.47
N THR A 3 -7.87 -4.71 0.53
CA THR A 3 -9.33 -4.63 0.52
C THR A 3 -9.92 -6.01 0.79
N PHE A 4 -10.84 -6.07 1.74
CA PHE A 4 -11.51 -7.28 2.19
C PHE A 4 -13.02 -7.14 2.01
N LYS A 5 -13.67 -8.25 1.66
CA LYS A 5 -15.12 -8.38 1.65
C LYS A 5 -15.55 -9.36 2.73
N VAL A 6 -16.56 -9.00 3.50
CA VAL A 6 -17.15 -9.87 4.51
C VAL A 6 -18.13 -10.82 3.83
N ASN A 7 -18.00 -12.12 4.12
CA ASN A 7 -18.93 -13.14 3.66
C ASN A 7 -19.36 -14.02 4.85
N LEU A 8 -20.48 -13.68 5.47
CA LEU A 8 -21.06 -14.43 6.59
C LEU A 8 -21.98 -15.57 6.11
N SER A 9 -22.17 -15.69 4.80
CA SER A 9 -22.96 -16.73 4.15
C SER A 9 -22.01 -17.73 3.46
N ASN A 10 -21.63 -18.77 4.18
CA ASN A 10 -20.80 -19.84 3.64
C ASN A 10 -21.57 -21.17 3.62
N VAL A 11 -20.88 -22.24 3.20
CA VAL A 11 -21.49 -23.56 3.00
C VAL A 11 -22.18 -24.09 4.28
N ASN A 12 -21.72 -23.67 5.45
CA ASN A 12 -22.13 -24.17 6.77
C ASN A 12 -22.75 -23.10 7.70
N GLN A 13 -22.66 -21.81 7.38
CA GLN A 13 -23.10 -20.69 8.24
C GLN A 13 -24.01 -19.71 7.49
N GLY A 14 -24.91 -19.03 8.20
CA GLY A 14 -25.80 -18.01 7.62
C GLY A 14 -27.07 -18.52 6.91
N ARG A 15 -27.25 -19.85 6.76
CA ARG A 15 -28.32 -20.46 5.95
C ARG A 15 -29.77 -20.25 6.45
N LEU A 16 -29.97 -19.67 7.63
CA LEU A 16 -31.30 -19.46 8.23
C LEU A 16 -31.98 -18.14 7.82
N ASP A 17 -31.30 -17.28 7.05
CA ASP A 17 -31.88 -16.02 6.60
C ASP A 17 -32.58 -16.22 5.25
N ILE A 18 -33.89 -16.46 5.31
CA ILE A 18 -34.77 -16.57 4.14
C ILE A 18 -35.30 -15.17 3.84
N ASP A 19 -35.12 -14.72 2.61
CA ASP A 19 -35.72 -13.49 2.12
C ASP A 19 -37.25 -13.64 2.09
N PRO A 20 -38.00 -12.85 2.90
CA PRO A 20 -39.45 -12.97 2.99
C PRO A 20 -40.16 -12.58 1.69
N SER A 21 -39.46 -11.91 0.75
CA SER A 21 -40.00 -11.52 -0.55
C SER A 21 -39.82 -12.59 -1.63
N THR A 22 -38.79 -13.43 -1.53
CA THR A 22 -38.47 -14.45 -2.55
C THR A 22 -38.57 -15.89 -2.05
N GLY A 23 -38.58 -16.11 -0.72
CA GLY A 23 -38.59 -17.44 -0.11
C GLY A 23 -37.28 -18.21 -0.28
N LEU A 24 -36.23 -17.56 -0.77
CA LEU A 24 -34.90 -18.11 -0.98
C LEU A 24 -33.91 -17.56 0.06
N PRO A 25 -32.78 -18.25 0.34
CA PRO A 25 -31.73 -17.69 1.18
C PRO A 25 -31.19 -16.36 0.61
N PHE A 26 -30.98 -15.35 1.45
CA PHE A 26 -30.33 -14.10 1.00
C PHE A 26 -28.92 -14.37 0.46
N GLU A 27 -28.62 -13.85 -0.75
CA GLU A 27 -27.26 -13.84 -1.29
C GLU A 27 -26.31 -12.94 -0.48
N THR A 28 -26.84 -11.89 0.16
CA THR A 28 -26.13 -11.02 1.10
C THR A 28 -27.14 -10.50 2.12
N SER A 29 -26.91 -10.72 3.41
CA SER A 29 -27.87 -10.31 4.44
C SER A 29 -27.53 -8.96 5.05
N VAL A 30 -28.51 -8.05 5.10
CA VAL A 30 -28.38 -6.76 5.80
C VAL A 30 -28.46 -6.91 7.33
N GLN A 31 -28.92 -8.07 7.83
CA GLN A 31 -29.14 -8.32 9.26
C GLN A 31 -28.00 -9.12 9.91
N ARG A 32 -27.16 -9.80 9.12
CA ARG A 32 -26.03 -10.57 9.64
C ARG A 32 -24.88 -9.64 9.98
N THR A 33 -24.56 -9.57 11.27
CA THR A 33 -23.35 -8.90 11.75
C THR A 33 -22.60 -9.81 12.71
N ILE A 34 -21.27 -9.72 12.71
CA ILE A 34 -20.43 -10.40 13.69
C ILE A 34 -19.52 -9.37 14.36
N SER A 35 -19.17 -9.61 15.62
CA SER A 35 -18.10 -8.87 16.30
C SER A 35 -16.87 -9.76 16.36
N VAL A 36 -15.78 -9.32 15.74
CA VAL A 36 -14.52 -10.06 15.68
C VAL A 36 -13.43 -9.20 16.30
N THR A 37 -12.53 -9.84 17.03
CA THR A 37 -11.33 -9.18 17.52
C THR A 37 -10.41 -8.89 16.34
N GLY A 38 -10.18 -7.62 16.07
CA GLY A 38 -9.28 -7.11 15.05
C GLY A 38 -7.83 -6.96 15.53
N PRO A 39 -6.98 -6.31 14.74
CA PRO A 39 -5.64 -5.91 15.14
C PRO A 39 -5.67 -5.14 16.48
N LYS A 40 -4.57 -5.23 17.25
CA LYS A 40 -4.44 -4.63 18.60
C LYS A 40 -5.51 -5.04 19.61
N ARG A 41 -6.25 -6.13 19.34
CA ARG A 41 -7.35 -6.66 20.18
C ARG A 41 -8.58 -5.77 20.28
N ILE A 42 -8.77 -4.86 19.33
CA ILE A 42 -9.96 -4.00 19.29
C ILE A 42 -11.08 -4.75 18.55
N GLN A 43 -12.29 -4.74 19.10
CA GLN A 43 -13.41 -5.39 18.45
C GLN A 43 -13.92 -4.55 17.28
N ARG A 44 -14.17 -5.20 16.15
CA ARG A 44 -14.80 -4.63 14.97
C ARG A 44 -16.09 -5.36 14.68
N GLN A 45 -17.17 -4.59 14.53
CA GLN A 45 -18.42 -5.11 13.99
C GLN A 45 -18.32 -5.14 12.46
N LEU A 46 -18.59 -6.30 11.87
CA LEU A 46 -18.58 -6.53 10.43
C LEU A 46 -19.97 -6.94 9.97
N LYS A 47 -20.43 -6.39 8.84
CA LYS A 47 -21.72 -6.75 8.22
C LYS A 47 -21.49 -7.60 6.99
N ASP A 48 -22.39 -8.55 6.73
CA ASP A 48 -22.31 -9.41 5.54
C ASP A 48 -22.33 -8.57 4.25
N GLY A 49 -21.45 -8.91 3.31
CA GLY A 49 -21.25 -8.18 2.05
C GLY A 49 -20.51 -6.84 2.16
N GLU A 50 -20.21 -6.35 3.37
CA GLU A 50 -19.44 -5.12 3.56
C GLU A 50 -18.03 -5.27 3.00
N THR A 51 -17.54 -4.22 2.35
CA THR A 51 -16.15 -4.13 1.92
C THR A 51 -15.42 -3.12 2.79
N PHE A 52 -14.21 -3.44 3.23
CA PHE A 52 -13.38 -2.54 4.01
C PHE A 52 -11.90 -2.66 3.66
N THR A 53 -11.15 -1.60 3.95
CA THR A 53 -9.71 -1.52 3.70
C THR A 53 -8.96 -1.52 5.04
N ASP A 54 -7.99 -2.43 5.19
CA ASP A 54 -7.19 -2.56 6.42
C ASP A 54 -5.88 -3.31 6.14
N SER A 55 -5.08 -3.54 7.19
CA SER A 55 -3.90 -4.40 7.17
C SER A 55 -4.24 -5.87 6.92
N ASN A 56 -3.23 -6.65 6.53
CA ASN A 56 -3.35 -8.09 6.29
C ASN A 56 -3.59 -8.97 7.54
N TYR A 57 -3.90 -8.37 8.70
CA TYR A 57 -4.44 -9.08 9.87
C TYR A 57 -5.59 -10.02 9.50
N TRP A 58 -6.53 -9.51 8.70
CA TRP A 58 -7.81 -10.15 8.38
C TRP A 58 -7.67 -11.41 7.52
N LYS A 59 -6.53 -11.63 6.86
CA LYS A 59 -6.24 -12.86 6.12
C LYS A 59 -6.26 -14.12 6.98
N ARG A 60 -6.09 -14.00 8.31
CA ARG A 60 -6.26 -15.12 9.24
C ARG A 60 -7.66 -15.72 9.25
N PHE A 61 -8.66 -15.00 8.73
CA PHE A 61 -10.05 -15.43 8.61
C PHE A 61 -10.47 -15.70 7.16
N ALA A 62 -9.50 -15.66 6.22
CA ALA A 62 -9.70 -15.94 4.81
C ALA A 62 -9.16 -17.33 4.44
N TYR A 63 -9.69 -17.90 3.37
CA TYR A 63 -9.08 -19.07 2.75
C TYR A 63 -7.77 -18.66 2.03
N PRO A 64 -6.68 -19.45 2.11
CA PRO A 64 -6.57 -20.81 2.66
C PRO A 64 -6.15 -20.93 4.13
N GLN A 65 -5.97 -19.81 4.85
CA GLN A 65 -5.53 -19.84 6.26
C GLN A 65 -6.55 -20.53 7.18
N VAL A 66 -7.84 -20.39 6.84
CA VAL A 66 -8.92 -21.21 7.40
C VAL A 66 -9.58 -22.03 6.29
N PRO A 67 -10.18 -23.19 6.63
CA PRO A 67 -10.99 -23.97 5.69
C PRO A 67 -12.06 -23.10 5.01
N TYR A 68 -12.36 -23.38 3.73
CA TYR A 68 -13.28 -22.57 2.92
C TYR A 68 -14.67 -22.42 3.54
N ASP A 69 -15.15 -23.44 4.26
CA ASP A 69 -16.43 -23.46 4.94
C ASP A 69 -16.45 -22.70 6.29
N GLN A 70 -15.30 -22.22 6.74
CA GLN A 70 -15.13 -21.41 7.95
C GLN A 70 -14.62 -19.99 7.63
N ALA A 71 -14.11 -19.77 6.42
CA ALA A 71 -13.72 -18.45 5.96
C ALA A 71 -14.93 -17.52 5.94
N PHE A 72 -14.77 -16.34 6.53
CA PHE A 72 -15.77 -15.27 6.48
C PHE A 72 -15.22 -13.96 5.95
N ILE A 73 -13.93 -13.94 5.61
CA ILE A 73 -13.26 -12.84 4.89
C ILE A 73 -12.83 -13.35 3.53
N GLU A 74 -13.14 -12.57 2.49
CA GLU A 74 -12.63 -12.72 1.14
C GLU A 74 -11.63 -11.59 0.85
N VAL A 75 -10.48 -11.93 0.27
CA VAL A 75 -9.48 -10.94 -0.14
C VAL A 75 -9.85 -10.43 -1.53
N VAL A 76 -10.29 -9.17 -1.62
CA VAL A 76 -10.66 -8.52 -2.89
C VAL A 76 -9.41 -7.99 -3.59
N SER A 77 -8.52 -7.33 -2.84
CA SER A 77 -7.24 -6.86 -3.33
C SER A 77 -6.20 -6.94 -2.23
N ASP A 78 -4.99 -7.36 -2.58
CA ASP A 78 -3.87 -7.50 -1.65
C ASP A 78 -2.79 -6.48 -1.98
N ASP A 79 -2.37 -5.70 -0.98
CA ASP A 79 -1.28 -4.74 -1.12
C ASP A 79 0.08 -5.29 -0.67
N GLY A 80 0.13 -6.56 -0.24
CA GLY A 80 1.36 -7.21 0.23
C GLY A 80 1.76 -6.84 1.66
N SER A 81 0.94 -6.06 2.39
CA SER A 81 1.22 -5.72 3.79
C SER A 81 1.39 -6.95 4.68
N VAL A 82 2.11 -6.83 5.78
CA VAL A 82 2.28 -7.92 6.75
C VAL A 82 1.70 -7.49 8.08
N TYR A 83 1.09 -8.44 8.79
CA TYR A 83 0.69 -8.24 10.18
C TYR A 83 1.38 -9.25 11.10
N SER A 84 1.98 -8.72 12.14
CA SER A 84 2.51 -9.35 13.33
C SER A 84 2.04 -8.54 14.54
N ASP A 85 1.89 -9.23 15.68
CA ASP A 85 1.63 -8.57 16.95
C ASP A 85 2.87 -7.79 17.46
N ILE A 86 4.04 -8.03 16.87
CA ILE A 86 5.26 -7.26 17.09
C ILE A 86 5.33 -6.14 16.05
N ALA A 87 5.09 -4.90 16.48
CA ALA A 87 4.95 -3.75 15.58
C ALA A 87 6.16 -3.48 14.67
N SER A 88 7.37 -3.85 15.09
CA SER A 88 8.58 -3.68 14.29
C SER A 88 8.67 -4.63 13.09
N GLU A 89 7.91 -5.73 13.09
CA GLU A 89 7.87 -6.70 11.98
C GLU A 89 6.85 -6.31 10.91
N ASN A 90 6.02 -5.29 11.17
CA ASN A 90 4.95 -4.85 10.29
C ASN A 90 5.48 -3.96 9.18
N THR A 91 6.29 -4.53 8.30
CA THR A 91 6.85 -3.86 7.13
C THR A 91 6.76 -4.74 5.89
N PHE A 92 6.61 -4.13 4.72
CA PHE A 92 6.57 -4.85 3.44
C PHE A 92 7.32 -4.08 2.34
N PRO A 93 7.92 -4.80 1.37
CA PRO A 93 8.65 -4.16 0.29
C PRO A 93 7.69 -3.56 -0.75
N ALA A 94 8.08 -2.41 -1.30
CA ALA A 94 7.43 -1.80 -2.46
C ALA A 94 8.49 -1.23 -3.41
N VAL A 95 8.20 -1.25 -4.70
CA VAL A 95 9.05 -0.65 -5.74
C VAL A 95 8.23 0.35 -6.52
N TRP A 96 8.79 1.52 -6.78
CA TRP A 96 8.20 2.55 -7.61
C TRP A 96 9.19 3.05 -8.65
N GLU A 97 8.70 3.25 -9.86
CA GLU A 97 9.45 3.75 -11.00
C GLU A 97 8.79 5.08 -11.42
N PRO A 98 9.41 6.24 -11.13
CA PRO A 98 8.83 7.55 -11.44
C PRO A 98 8.81 7.81 -12.95
N GLY A 99 7.99 8.79 -13.37
CA GLY A 99 7.84 9.15 -14.77
C GLY A 99 7.25 8.01 -15.62
N VAL A 100 7.82 7.73 -16.78
CA VAL A 100 7.40 6.62 -17.65
C VAL A 100 8.40 5.48 -17.51
N ALA A 101 8.02 4.43 -16.77
CA ALA A 101 8.87 3.26 -16.50
C ALA A 101 10.27 3.64 -15.96
N GLY A 102 10.31 4.57 -15.01
CA GLY A 102 11.55 5.02 -14.37
C GLY A 102 12.26 6.15 -15.11
N THR A 103 11.77 6.57 -16.28
CA THR A 103 12.36 7.67 -17.04
C THR A 103 11.65 8.98 -16.74
N LEU A 104 12.41 9.97 -16.24
CA LEU A 104 11.95 11.33 -16.03
C LEU A 104 12.08 12.14 -17.32
N THR A 105 10.98 12.63 -17.86
CA THR A 105 11.02 13.50 -19.05
C THR A 105 11.72 14.81 -18.75
N ASN A 106 12.46 15.38 -19.70
CA ASN A 106 13.03 16.72 -19.56
C ASN A 106 11.91 17.75 -19.32
N GLY A 107 12.10 18.63 -18.35
CA GLY A 107 11.13 19.66 -17.97
C GLY A 107 10.04 19.17 -17.01
N ALA A 108 10.05 17.87 -16.64
CA ALA A 108 9.07 17.33 -15.71
C ALA A 108 9.27 17.92 -14.31
N THR A 109 8.16 18.23 -13.65
CA THR A 109 8.10 18.85 -12.32
C THR A 109 7.49 17.89 -11.30
N TRP A 110 7.60 18.24 -10.02
CA TRP A 110 7.03 17.48 -8.89
C TRP A 110 5.53 17.13 -9.04
N THR A 111 4.77 17.94 -9.78
CA THR A 111 3.32 17.80 -9.93
C THR A 111 2.90 17.03 -11.18
N ASP A 112 3.85 16.72 -12.05
CA ASP A 112 3.54 15.99 -13.28
C ASP A 112 3.18 14.54 -13.00
N THR A 113 2.58 13.91 -14.01
CA THR A 113 2.05 12.54 -13.89
C THR A 113 3.17 11.57 -13.48
N ASN A 114 2.90 10.80 -12.41
CA ASN A 114 3.84 9.83 -11.84
C ASN A 114 5.21 10.43 -11.42
N MET A 115 5.28 11.72 -11.11
CA MET A 115 6.47 12.37 -10.53
C MET A 115 6.41 12.50 -9.01
N SER A 116 5.27 12.13 -8.39
CA SER A 116 5.03 12.22 -6.96
C SER A 116 4.35 10.94 -6.47
N LEU A 117 4.91 10.35 -5.42
CA LEU A 117 4.32 9.25 -4.68
C LEU A 117 4.06 9.68 -3.24
N ASP A 118 2.79 9.69 -2.84
CA ASP A 118 2.36 9.83 -1.45
C ASP A 118 2.18 8.44 -0.84
N LEU A 119 3.14 8.02 -0.01
CA LEU A 119 3.18 6.67 0.55
C LEU A 119 2.03 6.46 1.53
N VAL A 120 1.62 7.50 2.26
CA VAL A 120 0.53 7.41 3.23
C VAL A 120 -0.80 7.26 2.52
N ALA A 121 -1.03 8.03 1.46
CA ALA A 121 -2.25 7.90 0.66
C ALA A 121 -2.30 6.58 -0.12
N THR A 122 -1.17 6.15 -0.70
CA THR A 122 -1.11 4.94 -1.55
C THR A 122 -1.08 3.66 -0.71
N TYR A 123 -0.23 3.59 0.31
CA TYR A 123 0.01 2.37 1.08
C TYR A 123 -0.59 2.39 2.48
N GLY A 124 -1.00 3.54 3.00
CA GLY A 124 -1.53 3.71 4.36
C GLY A 124 -0.46 3.99 5.41
N GLY A 125 0.83 4.01 5.05
CA GLY A 125 1.95 4.18 5.98
C GLY A 125 3.18 4.80 5.33
N HIS A 126 4.16 5.20 6.15
CA HIS A 126 5.43 5.75 5.68
C HIS A 126 6.46 4.63 5.44
N ALA A 127 7.45 4.92 4.60
CA ALA A 127 8.64 4.07 4.45
C ALA A 127 9.59 4.24 5.64
N VAL A 128 10.07 3.11 6.17
CA VAL A 128 11.14 3.04 7.18
C VAL A 128 12.51 2.80 6.55
N PHE A 129 12.54 2.39 5.27
CA PHE A 129 13.73 2.30 4.45
C PHE A 129 13.38 2.79 3.05
N VAL A 130 14.26 3.60 2.46
CA VAL A 130 14.14 4.05 1.06
C VAL A 130 15.53 3.99 0.43
N GLN A 131 15.62 3.35 -0.73
CA GLN A 131 16.78 3.42 -1.61
C GLN A 131 16.32 3.96 -2.96
N ILE A 132 16.91 5.08 -3.38
CA ILE A 132 16.68 5.70 -4.68
C ILE A 132 17.90 5.42 -5.53
N ASN A 133 17.71 4.68 -6.62
CA ASN A 133 18.75 4.35 -7.59
C ASN A 133 18.52 5.18 -8.85
N ASN A 134 19.52 5.97 -9.23
CA ASN A 134 19.61 6.54 -10.56
C ASN A 134 20.57 5.68 -11.37
N ASN A 135 20.03 4.81 -12.24
CA ASN A 135 20.85 3.88 -13.03
C ASN A 135 21.28 4.48 -14.38
N ASP A 136 21.12 5.78 -14.57
CA ASP A 136 21.68 6.47 -15.73
C ASP A 136 23.21 6.37 -15.71
N SER A 137 23.84 6.42 -16.88
CA SER A 137 25.29 6.31 -17.05
C SER A 137 25.97 7.65 -17.35
N SER A 138 25.19 8.71 -17.59
CA SER A 138 25.68 10.02 -17.98
C SER A 138 25.65 10.98 -16.81
N ASP A 139 26.81 11.50 -16.39
CA ASP A 139 26.95 12.40 -15.24
C ASP A 139 26.10 13.69 -15.35
N ALA A 140 25.64 14.05 -16.56
CA ALA A 140 24.74 15.17 -16.79
C ALA A 140 23.28 14.89 -16.37
N ASP A 141 22.93 13.63 -16.12
CA ASP A 141 21.58 13.14 -15.88
C ASP A 141 21.34 12.89 -14.38
N ALA A 142 21.56 13.93 -13.59
CA ALA A 142 21.30 13.94 -12.16
C ALA A 142 19.85 14.36 -11.85
N ALA A 143 19.14 13.60 -11.02
CA ALA A 143 17.74 13.86 -10.70
C ALA A 143 17.60 14.65 -9.39
N LYS A 144 16.68 15.62 -9.35
CA LYS A 144 16.31 16.28 -8.10
C LYS A 144 15.19 15.51 -7.41
N VAL A 145 15.35 15.29 -6.12
CA VAL A 145 14.41 14.55 -5.28
C VAL A 145 13.98 15.43 -4.12
N ARG A 146 12.66 15.47 -3.87
CA ARG A 146 12.07 16.13 -2.70
C ARG A 146 11.41 15.09 -1.81
N LEU A 147 11.66 15.20 -0.51
CA LEU A 147 11.09 14.28 0.49
C LEU A 147 10.00 14.95 1.32
N ASN A 148 9.00 14.15 1.70
CA ASN A 148 7.94 14.48 2.65
C ASN A 148 7.15 15.76 2.31
N GLY A 149 7.17 16.18 1.04
CA GLY A 149 6.53 17.43 0.59
C GLY A 149 7.19 18.71 1.12
N LEU A 150 8.39 18.62 1.72
CA LEU A 150 9.07 19.77 2.30
C LEU A 150 9.92 20.47 1.24
N SER A 151 9.66 21.75 0.99
CA SER A 151 10.41 22.55 0.02
C SER A 151 11.90 22.69 0.33
N THR A 152 12.29 22.47 1.59
CA THR A 152 13.67 22.52 2.07
C THR A 152 14.38 21.16 2.04
N ALA A 153 13.65 20.05 1.89
CA ALA A 153 14.20 18.70 1.86
C ALA A 153 14.41 18.24 0.41
N VAL A 154 15.21 19.01 -0.34
CA VAL A 154 15.54 18.73 -1.74
C VAL A 154 17.01 18.39 -1.85
N PHE A 155 17.32 17.32 -2.56
CA PHE A 155 18.69 16.90 -2.85
C PHE A 155 18.80 16.36 -4.27
N THR A 156 20.03 16.05 -4.69
CA THR A 156 20.32 15.56 -6.03
C THR A 156 20.89 14.15 -5.96
N VAL A 157 20.35 13.25 -6.77
CA VAL A 157 20.90 11.91 -6.99
C VAL A 157 21.63 11.93 -8.32
N ALA A 158 22.96 11.87 -8.27
CA ALA A 158 23.81 11.83 -9.45
C ALA A 158 23.53 10.57 -10.29
N ALA A 159 23.87 10.59 -11.57
CA ALA A 159 23.84 9.40 -12.41
C ALA A 159 24.75 8.30 -11.85
N GLY A 160 24.35 7.04 -12.06
CA GLY A 160 25.06 5.85 -11.57
C GLY A 160 25.13 5.73 -10.05
N SER A 161 24.35 6.51 -9.31
CA SER A 161 24.44 6.61 -7.85
C SER A 161 23.15 6.22 -7.15
N SER A 162 23.30 5.88 -5.86
CA SER A 162 22.19 5.55 -4.97
C SER A 162 22.18 6.45 -3.76
N GLN A 163 21.00 6.95 -3.39
CA GLN A 163 20.78 7.54 -2.07
C GLN A 163 19.96 6.57 -1.20
N ILE A 164 20.43 6.34 0.02
CA ILE A 164 19.80 5.42 0.97
C ILE A 164 19.40 6.17 2.23
N PHE A 165 18.21 5.85 2.75
CA PHE A 165 17.68 6.29 4.05
C PHE A 165 17.29 5.06 4.85
N ASN A 166 17.91 4.85 6.01
CA ASN A 166 17.68 3.66 6.83
C ASN A 166 16.65 3.90 7.94
N ALA A 167 16.22 2.80 8.55
CA ALA A 167 15.36 2.81 9.73
C ALA A 167 16.09 3.46 10.91
N GLY A 168 15.74 4.71 11.21
CA GLY A 168 16.35 5.52 12.27
C GLY A 168 16.79 6.90 11.81
N ASP A 169 17.05 7.07 10.50
CA ASP A 169 17.47 8.36 9.94
C ASP A 169 16.24 9.25 9.71
N LEU A 170 15.32 8.77 8.87
CA LEU A 170 14.17 9.53 8.41
C LEU A 170 13.02 8.61 8.01
N SER A 171 11.85 8.84 8.59
CA SER A 171 10.60 8.29 8.06
C SER A 171 10.20 9.07 6.80
N VAL A 172 10.01 8.37 5.68
CA VAL A 172 9.65 8.98 4.40
C VAL A 172 8.16 8.74 4.12
N SER A 173 7.36 9.80 4.08
CA SER A 173 5.93 9.78 3.79
C SER A 173 5.59 10.16 2.35
N LYS A 174 6.48 10.89 1.67
CA LYS A 174 6.30 11.32 0.28
C LYS A 174 7.65 11.38 -0.45
N ILE A 175 7.68 10.98 -1.71
CA ILE A 175 8.84 11.11 -2.59
C ILE A 175 8.39 11.76 -3.89
N GLU A 176 9.11 12.80 -4.30
CA GLU A 176 8.80 13.54 -5.52
C GLU A 176 10.08 13.75 -6.33
N PHE A 177 9.97 13.78 -7.64
CA PHE A 177 11.06 14.02 -8.58
C PHE A 177 10.84 15.29 -9.40
N ASP A 178 11.92 15.95 -9.75
CA ASP A 178 11.94 17.09 -10.66
C ASP A 178 13.14 16.98 -11.59
N ASN A 179 12.86 17.29 -12.83
CA ASN A 179 13.77 17.19 -13.94
C ASN A 179 13.75 18.45 -14.82
N THR A 180 13.50 19.61 -14.20
CA THR A 180 13.46 20.90 -14.91
C THR A 180 14.82 21.40 -15.35
N ASP A 181 15.88 20.99 -14.65
CA ASP A 181 17.25 21.48 -14.86
C ASP A 181 18.17 20.47 -15.59
N SER A 182 17.66 19.32 -16.04
CA SER A 182 18.48 18.33 -16.75
C SER A 182 18.85 18.75 -18.17
N GLY A 183 19.90 18.15 -18.72
CA GLY A 183 20.29 18.31 -20.11
C GLY A 183 19.24 17.83 -21.12
N THR A 184 19.64 17.68 -22.39
CA THR A 184 18.72 17.47 -23.53
C THR A 184 18.02 16.10 -23.57
N GLY A 185 18.38 15.16 -22.69
CA GLY A 185 17.73 13.85 -22.54
C GLY A 185 16.77 13.80 -21.34
N GLY A 186 15.83 12.85 -21.35
CA GLY A 186 15.18 12.43 -20.12
C GLY A 186 16.16 11.62 -19.26
N ILE A 187 16.00 11.64 -17.93
CA ILE A 187 16.86 10.91 -16.98
C ILE A 187 16.28 9.53 -16.71
N GLY A 188 17.09 8.46 -16.78
CA GLY A 188 16.64 7.16 -16.28
C GLY A 188 17.47 5.97 -16.76
N PRO A 189 17.20 4.75 -16.24
CA PRO A 189 16.04 4.44 -15.40
C PRO A 189 16.29 4.69 -13.90
N ILE A 190 15.35 5.39 -13.26
CA ILE A 190 15.28 5.58 -11.81
C ILE A 190 14.38 4.52 -11.20
N GLN A 191 14.83 3.95 -10.08
CA GLN A 191 14.05 3.01 -9.29
C GLN A 191 14.10 3.38 -7.82
N VAL A 192 12.93 3.34 -7.17
CA VAL A 192 12.78 3.58 -5.74
C VAL A 192 12.35 2.28 -5.06
N ILE A 193 13.22 1.73 -4.21
CA ILE A 193 12.96 0.53 -3.42
C ILE A 193 12.66 0.97 -1.99
N MET A 194 11.56 0.48 -1.43
CA MET A 194 11.05 0.94 -0.14
C MET A 194 10.67 -0.24 0.75
N SER A 195 10.83 -0.06 2.06
CA SER A 195 10.15 -0.88 3.06
C SER A 195 9.11 -0.03 3.77
N ILE A 196 7.83 -0.32 3.54
CA ILE A 196 6.68 0.45 4.01
C ILE A 196 6.16 -0.12 5.32
N ARG A 197 5.90 0.73 6.31
CA ARG A 197 5.23 0.31 7.55
C ARG A 197 3.76 -0.01 7.27
N SER A 198 3.35 -1.23 7.61
CA SER A 198 1.93 -1.61 7.58
C SER A 198 1.20 -0.93 8.74
N VAL A 199 0.08 -0.27 8.42
CA VAL A 199 -0.79 0.37 9.41
C VAL A 199 -2.08 -0.42 9.51
N SER A 200 -2.45 -0.78 10.74
CA SER A 200 -3.73 -1.43 11.06
C SER A 200 -4.72 -0.38 11.56
N ASN A 201 -5.89 -0.33 10.94
CA ASN A 201 -6.94 0.67 11.19
C ASN A 201 -8.02 0.22 12.17
N SER A 202 -7.85 -0.96 12.77
CA SER A 202 -8.67 -1.40 13.89
C SER A 202 -7.86 -1.61 15.15
#